data_AF-A0A959SZL1-F1
#
_entry.id   AF-A0A959SZL1-F1
#
_cell.length_a   1.000
_cell.length_b   1.000
_cell.length_c   1.000
_cell.angle_alpha   90.00
_cell.angle_beta   90.00
_cell.angle_gamma   90.00
#
_symmetry.space_group_name_H-M   'P 1'
#
loop_
_entity.id
_entity.type
_entity.pdbx_description
1 polymer ?
#
loop_
_entity_poly.entity_id
_entity_poly.type
_entity_poly.pdbx_seq_one_letter_code
_entity_poly.pdbx_strand_id
1 'polypeptide(L)'
;SDPLYSRLVLSKDGASLEPDADGYLHAYEIYEMQLRAELAVLSACETGAGNFEAGEGVRSLAHSFAYAGCPSLVMALWQVDEKSTAEILDRFYDGLADGLPKHEALRRAKLDFLDRAAGELALPYYWGGLVLVGDVTPVEGAREGLPGWAWMVLVLVAILLVYRFARR
;
A
#
# COMPACT_ATOMS: atom_id res chain seq x y z
N SER A 1 7.43 2.09 -25.87
CA SER A 1 8.20 2.12 -24.61
C SER A 1 8.16 0.72 -24.04
N ASP A 2 9.30 0.12 -23.75
CA ASP A 2 9.36 -1.22 -23.14
C ASP A 2 9.06 -1.09 -21.62
N PRO A 3 8.00 -1.73 -21.11
CA PRO A 3 7.60 -1.65 -19.69
C PRO A 3 8.66 -2.16 -18.71
N LEU A 4 9.63 -2.98 -19.15
CA LEU A 4 10.70 -3.47 -18.28
C LEU A 4 11.68 -2.37 -17.86
N TYR A 5 11.75 -1.26 -18.60
CA TYR A 5 12.57 -0.10 -18.25
C TYR A 5 11.85 0.91 -17.34
N SER A 6 10.59 0.66 -16.98
CA SER A 6 9.92 1.42 -15.92
C SER A 6 10.72 1.32 -14.63
N ARG A 7 10.87 2.44 -13.93
CA ARG A 7 11.74 2.55 -12.76
C ARG A 7 11.12 3.43 -11.67
N LEU A 8 11.34 3.06 -10.42
CA LEU A 8 11.12 3.91 -9.26
C LEU A 8 12.39 4.71 -9.00
N VAL A 9 12.25 6.02 -8.80
CA VAL A 9 13.38 6.89 -8.45
C VAL A 9 13.41 7.01 -6.93
N LEU A 10 14.46 6.48 -6.32
CA LEU A 10 14.67 6.50 -4.87
C LEU A 10 15.62 7.63 -4.49
N SER A 11 15.44 8.18 -3.29
CA SER A 11 16.37 9.16 -2.74
C SER A 11 17.73 8.50 -2.53
N LYS A 12 18.79 9.15 -3.04
CA LYS A 12 20.17 8.76 -2.73
C LYS A 12 20.54 9.29 -1.36
N ASP A 13 20.12 8.56 -0.35
CA ASP A 13 20.61 8.78 0.99
C ASP A 13 22.06 8.26 0.95
N GLY A 14 23.07 9.13 1.06
CA GLY A 14 24.50 8.79 0.91
C GLY A 14 25.05 7.77 1.92
N ALA A 15 24.17 7.03 2.60
CA ALA A 15 24.39 5.88 3.45
C ALA A 15 23.90 4.57 2.78
N SER A 16 23.79 4.53 1.45
CA SER A 16 23.40 3.33 0.72
C SER A 16 24.35 2.17 1.07
N LEU A 17 23.77 1.01 1.40
CA LEU A 17 24.52 -0.22 1.72
C LEU A 17 25.34 -0.71 0.52
N GLU A 18 24.99 -0.26 -0.69
CA GLU A 18 25.71 -0.53 -1.92
C GLU A 18 26.31 0.77 -2.49
N PRO A 19 27.65 0.86 -2.63
CA PRO A 19 28.35 2.01 -3.20
C PRO A 19 27.96 2.33 -4.65
N ASP A 20 27.45 1.34 -5.38
CA ASP A 20 27.08 1.45 -6.80
C ASP A 20 25.57 1.65 -7.02
N ALA A 21 24.78 1.85 -5.95
CA ALA A 21 23.35 2.10 -6.07
C ALA A 21 23.08 3.39 -6.87
N ASP A 22 22.52 3.22 -8.07
CA ASP A 22 22.29 4.31 -9.01
C ASP A 22 21.03 5.14 -8.69
N GLY A 23 20.28 4.73 -7.67
CA GLY A 23 19.06 5.39 -7.17
C GLY A 23 17.81 5.06 -8.00
N TYR A 24 17.91 4.13 -8.94
CA TYR A 24 16.79 3.62 -9.70
C TYR A 24 16.48 2.19 -9.27
N LEU A 25 15.20 1.86 -9.15
CA LEU A 25 14.74 0.48 -9.00
C LEU A 25 13.89 0.14 -10.23
N HIS A 26 14.46 -0.62 -11.13
CA HIS A 26 13.83 -1.03 -12.38
C HIS A 26 12.87 -2.19 -12.18
N ALA A 27 11.87 -2.30 -13.07
CA ALA A 27 10.91 -3.40 -13.04
C ALA A 27 11.58 -4.78 -13.14
N TYR A 28 12.64 -4.93 -13.94
CA TYR A 28 13.39 -6.19 -14.04
C TYR A 28 14.12 -6.57 -12.74
N GLU A 29 14.57 -5.59 -11.95
CA GLU A 29 15.18 -5.86 -10.64
C GLU A 29 14.11 -6.35 -9.67
N ILE A 30 12.92 -5.75 -9.70
CA ILE A 30 11.78 -6.18 -8.88
C ILE A 30 11.39 -7.63 -9.19
N TYR A 31 11.43 -8.07 -10.45
CA TYR A 31 11.17 -9.48 -10.83
C TYR A 31 12.09 -10.49 -10.13
N GLU A 32 13.32 -10.09 -9.78
CA GLU A 32 14.28 -10.95 -9.08
C GLU A 32 14.18 -10.85 -7.55
N MET A 33 13.36 -9.92 -7.03
CA MET A 33 13.17 -9.74 -5.59
C MET A 33 12.22 -10.77 -4.99
N GLN A 34 12.44 -11.08 -3.70
CA GLN A 34 11.49 -11.78 -2.86
C GLN A 34 10.83 -10.79 -1.90
N LEU A 35 9.77 -10.12 -2.37
CA LEU A 35 9.07 -9.12 -1.57
C LEU A 35 8.32 -9.78 -0.42
N ARG A 36 8.53 -9.27 0.79
CA ARG A 36 7.73 -9.58 1.99
C ARG A 36 6.70 -8.47 2.21
N ALA A 37 5.86 -8.24 1.20
CA ALA A 37 4.83 -7.20 1.22
C ALA A 37 3.47 -7.83 0.93
N GLU A 38 2.48 -7.57 1.79
CA GLU A 38 1.11 -8.09 1.62
C GLU A 38 0.26 -7.27 0.64
N LEU A 39 0.64 -6.02 0.38
CA LEU A 39 -0.08 -5.11 -0.49
C LEU A 39 0.90 -4.11 -1.12
N ALA A 40 0.85 -3.96 -2.45
CA ALA A 40 1.50 -2.85 -3.14
C ALA A 40 0.44 -1.88 -3.70
N VAL A 41 0.60 -0.59 -3.43
CA VAL A 41 -0.28 0.47 -3.96
C VAL A 41 0.49 1.28 -4.99
N LEU A 42 0.05 1.21 -6.24
CA LEU A 42 0.68 1.83 -7.40
C LEU A 42 -0.24 2.95 -7.90
N SER A 43 -0.12 4.13 -7.28
CA SER A 43 -0.96 5.30 -7.56
C SER A 43 -0.47 6.14 -8.75
N ALA A 44 0.65 5.79 -9.37
CA ALA A 44 1.18 6.51 -10.51
C ALA A 44 0.43 6.17 -11.81
N CYS A 45 0.31 7.18 -12.69
CA CYS A 45 -0.28 7.10 -14.01
C CYS A 45 0.27 5.90 -14.79
N GLU A 46 -0.62 5.12 -15.43
CA GLU A 46 -0.29 4.03 -16.37
C GLU A 46 0.36 2.78 -15.73
N THR A 47 0.33 2.62 -14.40
CA THR A 47 0.86 1.40 -13.75
C THR A 47 0.06 0.12 -14.07
N GLY A 48 -1.21 0.25 -14.47
CA GLY A 48 -2.05 -0.83 -15.00
C GLY A 48 -2.16 -0.88 -16.53
N ALA A 49 -1.79 0.19 -17.24
CA ALA A 49 -1.86 0.28 -18.70
C ALA A 49 -0.54 -0.17 -19.33
N GLY A 50 -0.20 -1.44 -19.17
CA GLY A 50 0.93 -2.04 -19.90
C GLY A 50 0.56 -2.36 -21.34
N ASN A 51 1.56 -2.48 -22.21
CA ASN A 51 1.35 -3.00 -23.57
C ASN A 51 0.95 -4.49 -23.47
N PHE A 52 -0.17 -4.83 -24.09
CA PHE A 52 -0.64 -6.22 -24.16
C PHE A 52 0.27 -7.00 -25.12
N GLU A 53 1.08 -7.91 -24.59
CA GLU A 53 1.83 -8.87 -25.41
C GLU A 53 1.16 -10.24 -25.35
N ALA A 54 0.80 -10.75 -26.53
CA ALA A 54 0.14 -12.04 -26.67
C ALA A 54 1.09 -13.15 -26.18
N GLY A 55 0.71 -13.81 -25.08
CA GLY A 55 1.48 -14.92 -24.48
C GLY A 55 2.01 -14.62 -23.07
N GLU A 56 2.20 -13.35 -22.70
CA GLU A 56 2.74 -12.95 -21.38
C GLU A 56 1.80 -12.05 -20.55
N GLY A 57 0.75 -11.51 -21.17
CA GLY A 57 -0.20 -10.61 -20.51
C GLY A 57 0.28 -9.16 -20.50
N VAL A 58 -0.29 -8.35 -19.62
CA VAL A 58 0.09 -6.93 -19.49
C VAL A 58 1.45 -6.86 -18.79
N ARG A 59 2.51 -6.54 -19.53
CA ARG A 59 3.81 -6.22 -18.94
C ARG A 59 3.71 -4.81 -18.34
N SER A 60 3.62 -4.72 -17.02
CA SER A 60 3.60 -3.45 -16.31
C SER A 60 4.41 -3.52 -15.02
N LEU A 61 4.68 -2.36 -14.43
CA LEU A 61 5.30 -2.29 -13.11
C LEU A 61 4.49 -3.09 -12.08
N ALA A 62 3.16 -3.06 -12.15
CA ALA A 62 2.30 -3.87 -11.28
C ALA A 62 2.55 -5.37 -11.42
N HIS A 63 2.79 -5.87 -12.62
CA HIS A 63 3.12 -7.27 -12.85
C HIS A 63 4.45 -7.66 -12.17
N SER A 64 5.46 -6.78 -12.19
CA SER A 64 6.72 -7.06 -11.48
C SER A 64 6.51 -7.24 -9.97
N PHE A 65 5.65 -6.45 -9.34
CA PHE A 65 5.31 -6.60 -7.91
C PHE A 65 4.54 -7.89 -7.61
N ALA A 66 3.60 -8.27 -8.48
CA ALA A 66 2.91 -9.57 -8.36
C ALA A 66 3.91 -10.73 -8.45
N TYR A 67 4.79 -10.71 -9.44
CA TYR A 67 5.78 -11.77 -9.66
C TYR A 67 6.78 -11.88 -8.51
N ALA A 68 7.19 -10.73 -7.95
CA ALA A 68 8.07 -10.66 -6.79
C ALA A 68 7.44 -11.18 -5.49
N GLY A 69 6.17 -11.64 -5.52
CA GLY A 69 5.50 -12.31 -4.42
C GLY A 69 4.51 -11.44 -3.63
N CYS A 70 4.12 -10.25 -4.14
CA CYS A 70 3.09 -9.46 -3.49
C CYS A 70 1.69 -10.03 -3.78
N PRO A 71 0.92 -10.48 -2.75
CA PRO A 71 -0.34 -11.18 -2.96
C PRO A 71 -1.51 -10.25 -3.33
N SER A 72 -1.39 -8.95 -3.06
CA SER A 72 -2.43 -7.95 -3.32
C SER A 72 -1.84 -6.71 -4.00
N LEU A 73 -2.52 -6.19 -5.01
CA LEU A 73 -2.13 -4.98 -5.72
C LEU A 73 -3.29 -4.00 -5.83
N VAL A 74 -3.05 -2.73 -5.56
CA VAL A 74 -3.93 -1.62 -5.96
C VAL A 74 -3.26 -0.85 -7.08
N MET A 75 -3.97 -0.69 -8.20
CA MET A 75 -3.45 -0.01 -9.39
C MET A 75 -4.50 0.90 -10.02
N ALA A 76 -4.05 1.93 -10.75
CA ALA A 76 -4.90 2.81 -11.53
C ALA A 76 -5.08 2.28 -12.97
N LEU A 77 -6.33 2.17 -13.43
CA LEU A 77 -6.70 1.74 -14.78
C LEU A 77 -6.44 2.81 -15.85
N TRP A 78 -6.50 4.09 -15.47
CA TRP A 78 -6.26 5.24 -16.32
C TRP A 78 -5.51 6.33 -15.54
N GLN A 79 -5.15 7.42 -16.22
CA GLN A 79 -4.62 8.61 -15.57
C GLN A 79 -5.70 9.23 -14.67
N VAL A 80 -5.56 9.02 -13.37
CA VAL A 80 -6.46 9.53 -12.33
C VAL A 80 -6.01 10.90 -11.84
N ASP A 81 -6.98 11.70 -11.37
CA ASP A 81 -6.69 12.97 -10.71
C ASP A 81 -5.96 12.73 -9.38
N GLU A 82 -4.86 13.46 -9.16
CA GLU A 82 -3.98 13.28 -8.02
C GLU A 82 -4.69 13.55 -6.69
N LYS A 83 -5.52 14.61 -6.63
CA LYS A 83 -6.22 15.00 -5.40
C LYS A 83 -7.26 13.97 -5.00
N SER A 84 -8.09 13.56 -5.95
CA SER A 84 -9.14 12.56 -5.75
C SER A 84 -8.53 11.22 -5.34
N THR A 85 -7.43 10.84 -5.99
CA THR A 85 -6.69 9.60 -5.68
C THR A 85 -6.09 9.64 -4.28
N ALA A 86 -5.44 10.74 -3.90
CA ALA A 86 -4.87 10.90 -2.57
C ALA A 86 -5.96 10.80 -1.49
N GLU A 87 -7.11 11.43 -1.69
CA GLU A 87 -8.22 11.38 -0.75
C GLU A 87 -8.82 9.97 -0.58
N ILE A 88 -9.00 9.25 -1.69
CA ILE A 88 -9.48 7.86 -1.63
C ILE A 88 -8.43 6.97 -0.96
N LEU A 89 -7.14 7.15 -1.25
CA LEU A 89 -6.09 6.34 -0.66
C LEU A 89 -5.92 6.61 0.84
N ASP A 90 -6.09 7.86 1.29
CA ASP A 90 -6.07 8.21 2.71
C ASP A 90 -7.14 7.43 3.49
N ARG A 91 -8.38 7.46 3.00
CA ARG A 91 -9.49 6.67 3.57
C ARG A 91 -9.31 5.16 3.45
N PHE A 92 -8.65 4.72 2.39
CA PHE A 92 -8.31 3.32 2.22
C PHE A 92 -7.30 2.86 3.28
N TYR A 93 -6.26 3.65 3.54
CA TYR A 93 -5.28 3.37 4.59
C TYR A 93 -5.90 3.42 5.99
N ASP A 94 -6.80 4.36 6.27
CA ASP A 94 -7.60 4.37 7.51
C ASP A 94 -8.33 3.04 7.69
N GLY A 95 -9.03 2.57 6.65
CA GLY A 95 -9.75 1.30 6.69
C GLY A 95 -8.84 0.09 6.90
N LEU A 96 -7.66 0.07 6.28
CA LEU A 96 -6.67 -0.99 6.51
C LEU A 96 -6.15 -0.97 7.95
N ALA A 97 -5.84 0.21 8.49
CA ALA A 97 -5.40 0.38 9.88
C ALA A 97 -6.48 -0.07 10.89
N ASP A 98 -7.75 0.16 10.54
CA ASP A 98 -8.89 -0.33 11.32
C ASP A 98 -9.07 -1.86 11.24
N GLY A 99 -8.27 -2.56 10.44
CA GLY A 99 -8.32 -4.01 10.25
C GLY A 99 -9.43 -4.46 9.30
N LEU A 100 -9.95 -3.57 8.46
CA LEU A 100 -10.89 -3.96 7.42
C LEU A 100 -10.19 -4.80 6.34
N PRO A 101 -10.89 -5.78 5.75
CA PRO A 101 -10.43 -6.43 4.53
C PRO A 101 -10.13 -5.41 3.43
N LYS A 102 -9.07 -5.64 2.64
CA LYS A 102 -8.60 -4.71 1.59
C LYS A 102 -9.72 -4.27 0.63
N HIS A 103 -10.58 -5.20 0.22
CA HIS A 103 -11.70 -4.90 -0.68
C HIS A 103 -12.76 -4.01 -0.03
N GLU A 104 -13.04 -4.22 1.25
CA GLU A 104 -14.01 -3.44 2.00
C GLU A 104 -13.48 -2.04 2.30
N ALA A 105 -12.20 -1.93 2.68
CA ALA A 105 -11.51 -0.65 2.87
C ALA A 105 -11.58 0.21 1.59
N LEU A 106 -11.23 -0.37 0.42
CA LEU A 106 -11.25 0.38 -0.84
C LEU A 106 -12.66 0.77 -1.26
N ARG A 107 -13.64 -0.13 -1.07
CA ARG A 107 -15.06 0.17 -1.34
C ARG A 107 -15.54 1.32 -0.47
N ARG A 108 -15.27 1.27 0.84
CA ARG A 108 -15.69 2.32 1.78
C ARG A 108 -15.05 3.66 1.45
N ALA A 109 -13.76 3.67 1.15
CA ALA A 109 -13.05 4.89 0.73
C ALA A 109 -13.68 5.56 -0.50
N LYS A 110 -14.08 4.77 -1.51
CA LYS A 110 -14.76 5.28 -2.70
C LYS A 110 -16.16 5.82 -2.41
N LEU A 111 -16.92 5.14 -1.54
CA LEU A 111 -18.24 5.62 -1.11
C LEU A 111 -18.12 6.92 -0.31
N ASP A 112 -17.17 7.00 0.62
CA ASP A 112 -16.90 8.20 1.42
C ASP A 112 -16.47 9.38 0.54
N PHE A 113 -15.76 9.14 -0.58
CA PHE A 113 -15.47 10.16 -1.59
C PHE A 113 -16.74 10.59 -2.32
N LEU A 114 -17.54 9.64 -2.81
CA LEU A 114 -18.78 9.90 -3.54
C LEU A 114 -19.81 10.70 -2.73
N ASP A 115 -19.93 10.45 -1.43
CA ASP A 115 -20.85 11.15 -0.54
C ASP A 115 -20.51 12.65 -0.40
N ARG A 116 -19.24 13.01 -0.62
CA ARG A 116 -18.73 14.39 -0.54
C ARG A 116 -18.51 15.02 -1.91
N ALA A 117 -18.46 14.21 -2.97
CA ALA A 117 -18.24 14.66 -4.33
C ALA A 117 -19.46 15.44 -4.85
N ALA A 118 -19.19 16.57 -5.52
CA ALA A 118 -20.20 17.38 -6.17
C ALA A 118 -19.76 17.77 -7.58
N GLY A 119 -20.73 17.91 -8.49
CA GLY A 119 -20.47 18.27 -9.89
C GLY A 119 -19.62 17.22 -10.60
N GLU A 120 -18.54 17.67 -11.26
CA GLU A 120 -17.65 16.81 -12.06
C GLU A 120 -16.95 15.73 -11.23
N LEU A 121 -16.68 15.97 -9.95
CA LEU A 121 -16.01 14.99 -9.06
C LEU A 121 -16.83 13.71 -8.85
N ALA A 122 -18.15 13.74 -9.07
CA ALA A 122 -19.00 12.55 -8.98
C ALA A 122 -18.81 11.60 -10.18
N LEU A 123 -18.17 12.07 -11.27
CA LEU A 123 -17.96 11.26 -12.47
C LEU A 123 -17.02 10.07 -12.15
N PRO A 124 -17.28 8.88 -12.74
CA PRO A 124 -16.45 7.69 -12.54
C PRO A 124 -14.96 7.89 -12.81
N TYR A 125 -14.60 8.88 -13.63
CA TYR A 125 -13.22 9.24 -13.90
C TYR A 125 -12.39 9.46 -12.61
N TYR A 126 -12.98 10.06 -11.57
CA TYR A 126 -12.27 10.45 -10.34
C TYR A 126 -12.12 9.34 -9.29
N TRP A 127 -13.05 8.37 -9.23
CA TRP A 127 -13.08 7.35 -8.19
C TRP A 127 -13.06 5.90 -8.72
N GLY A 128 -13.41 5.71 -9.99
CA GLY A 128 -13.51 4.41 -10.64
C GLY A 128 -12.16 3.80 -11.02
N GLY A 129 -11.11 4.63 -11.13
CA GLY A 129 -9.84 4.22 -11.72
C GLY A 129 -9.00 3.27 -10.85
N LEU A 130 -9.15 3.31 -9.52
CA LEU A 130 -8.39 2.45 -8.61
C LEU A 130 -9.02 1.06 -8.50
N VAL A 131 -8.27 0.00 -8.79
CA VAL A 131 -8.74 -1.39 -8.65
C VAL A 131 -7.82 -2.19 -7.74
N LEU A 132 -8.41 -3.07 -6.94
CA LEU A 132 -7.71 -4.06 -6.13
C LEU A 132 -7.72 -5.41 -6.87
N VAL A 133 -6.57 -6.07 -6.93
CA VAL A 133 -6.39 -7.41 -7.51
C VAL A 133 -5.60 -8.28 -6.54
N GLY A 134 -5.95 -9.56 -6.46
CA GLY A 134 -5.25 -10.53 -5.62
C GLY A 134 -5.99 -10.81 -4.31
N ASP A 135 -5.25 -11.08 -3.24
CA ASP A 135 -5.81 -11.38 -1.93
C ASP A 135 -6.53 -10.16 -1.34
N VAL A 136 -7.68 -10.40 -0.71
CA VAL A 136 -8.56 -9.37 -0.18
C VAL A 136 -8.65 -9.37 1.35
N THR A 137 -7.95 -10.29 2.00
CA THR A 137 -7.84 -10.38 3.46
C THR A 137 -7.26 -9.10 4.07
N PRO A 138 -7.54 -8.81 5.36
CA PRO A 138 -6.90 -7.71 6.08
C PRO A 138 -5.37 -7.82 6.06
N VAL A 139 -4.67 -6.68 6.14
CA VAL A 139 -3.21 -6.67 6.27
C VAL A 139 -2.81 -7.12 7.68
N GLU A 140 -1.92 -8.10 7.79
CA GLU A 140 -1.42 -8.56 9.09
C GLU A 140 -0.67 -7.42 9.80
N GLY A 141 -0.87 -7.29 11.11
CA GLY A 141 -0.18 -6.27 11.91
C GLY A 141 -0.89 -4.92 12.10
N ALA A 142 -1.99 -4.64 11.38
CA ALA A 142 -2.73 -3.37 11.53
C ALA A 142 -3.30 -3.13 12.95
N ARG A 143 -3.45 -4.18 13.77
CA ARG A 143 -4.00 -4.14 15.13
C ARG A 143 -3.03 -4.65 16.22
N GLU A 144 -1.73 -4.57 16.01
CA GLU A 144 -0.72 -5.00 17.00
C GLU A 144 -0.47 -3.97 18.13
N GLY A 145 -1.49 -3.18 18.49
CA GLY A 145 -1.46 -2.38 19.71
C GLY A 145 -1.96 -3.22 20.88
N LEU A 146 -1.16 -3.37 21.93
CA LEU A 146 -1.66 -3.91 23.20
C LEU A 146 -2.95 -3.15 23.58
N PRO A 147 -4.07 -3.84 23.87
CA PRO A 147 -5.30 -3.16 24.21
C PRO A 147 -5.07 -2.26 25.43
N GLY A 148 -5.77 -1.13 25.54
CA GLY A 148 -5.48 -0.12 26.57
C GLY A 148 -5.45 -0.68 28.02
N TRP A 149 -6.18 -1.77 28.29
CA TRP A 149 -6.11 -2.46 29.59
C TRP A 149 -4.78 -3.19 29.83
N ALA A 150 -4.11 -3.70 28.81
CA ALA A 150 -2.81 -4.34 28.94
C ALA A 150 -1.72 -3.35 29.37
N TRP A 151 -1.82 -2.09 28.92
CA TRP A 151 -0.99 -1.00 29.45
C TRP A 151 -1.28 -0.70 30.91
N MET A 152 -2.56 -0.69 31.32
CA MET A 152 -2.93 -0.53 32.73
C MET A 152 -2.35 -1.66 33.60
N VAL A 153 -2.39 -2.91 33.12
CA VAL A 153 -1.79 -4.06 33.82
C VAL A 153 -0.27 -3.93 33.89
N LEU A 154 0.41 -3.57 32.81
CA LEU A 154 1.86 -3.35 32.79
C LEU A 154 2.30 -2.27 33.79
N VAL A 155 1.56 -1.16 33.83
CA VAL A 155 1.80 -0.07 34.80
C VAL A 155 1.58 -0.56 36.23
N LEU A 156 0.51 -1.31 36.48
CA LEU A 156 0.18 -1.82 37.82
C LEU A 156 1.23 -2.85 38.30
N VAL A 157 1.71 -3.72 37.41
CA VAL A 157 2.81 -4.66 37.67
C VAL A 157 4.12 -3.91 37.97
N ALA A 158 4.45 -2.88 37.19
CA ALA A 158 5.63 -2.05 37.42
C ALA A 158 5.56 -1.36 38.80
N ILE A 159 4.40 -0.79 39.16
CA ILE A 159 4.17 -0.18 40.48
C ILE A 159 4.35 -1.20 41.61
N LEU A 160 3.79 -2.41 41.46
CA LEU A 160 3.94 -3.50 42.43
C LEU A 160 5.40 -3.95 42.58
N LEU A 161 6.15 -4.05 41.49
CA LEU A 161 7.57 -4.41 41.52
C LEU A 161 8.41 -3.33 42.21
N VAL A 162 8.17 -2.05 41.89
CA VAL A 162 8.82 -0.91 42.57
C VAL A 162 8.48 -0.92 44.06
N TYR A 163 7.21 -1.14 44.42
CA TYR A 163 6.79 -1.22 45.82
C TYR A 163 7.44 -2.38 46.57
N ARG A 164 7.55 -3.56 45.95
CA ARG A 164 8.23 -4.71 46.56
C ARG A 164 9.74 -4.50 46.69
N PHE A 165 10.37 -3.77 45.77
CA PHE A 165 11.80 -3.47 45.83
C PHE A 165 12.11 -2.38 46.86
N ALA A 166 11.26 -1.36 46.99
CA ALA A 166 11.39 -0.29 48.00
C ALA A 166 11.09 -0.75 49.44
N ARG A 167 10.44 -1.91 49.62
CA ARG A 167 10.15 -2.54 50.92
C ARG A 167 11.16 -3.61 51.35
N ARG A 168 12.12 -3.96 50.48
CA ARG A 168 13.28 -4.78 50.82
C ARG A 168 14.44 -3.89 51.22
#